data_AF-A0A0U1CX13-F1
#
_entry.id   AF-A0A0U1CX13-F1
#
_cell.length_a   1.000
_cell.length_b   1.000
_cell.length_c   1.000
_cell.angle_alpha   90.00
_cell.angle_beta   90.00
_cell.angle_gamma   90.00
#
_symmetry.space_group_name_H-M   'P 1'
#
loop_
_entity.id
_entity.type
_entity.pdbx_description
1 polymer ?
#
loop_
_entity_poly.entity_id
_entity_poly.type
_entity_poly.pdbx_seq_one_letter_code
_entity_poly.pdbx_strand_id
1 'polypeptide(L)'
;MNIDYYLQKVPVESVRPGFALAIGDGGDYRLFRVECTQMTQRSGQPVTFTLTSEAPDGGAPLVLECEAGTPVVRVLGVCKAAS
;
A
#
# COMPACT_ATOMS: atom_id res chain seq x y z
N MET A 1 -25.41 -6.78 -1.19
CA MET A 1 -24.61 -6.63 0.05
C MET A 1 -23.57 -5.56 -0.23
N ASN A 2 -23.61 -4.44 0.49
CA ASN A 2 -22.62 -3.36 0.32
C ASN A 2 -21.54 -3.51 1.41
N ILE A 3 -20.28 -3.34 1.04
CA ILE A 3 -19.13 -3.38 1.94
C ILE A 3 -18.52 -1.99 1.92
N ASP A 4 -18.54 -1.32 3.06
CA ASP A 4 -17.92 -0.02 3.22
C ASP A 4 -16.47 -0.20 3.67
N TYR A 5 -15.54 0.47 2.99
CA TYR A 5 -14.14 0.49 3.33
C TYR A 5 -13.80 1.80 4.03
N TYR A 6 -13.17 1.72 5.21
CA TYR A 6 -12.58 2.90 5.83
C TYR A 6 -11.20 3.14 5.22
N LEU A 7 -11.09 4.21 4.45
CA LEU A 7 -9.87 4.56 3.72
C LEU A 7 -9.21 5.79 4.33
N GLN A 8 -7.88 5.79 4.37
CA GLN A 8 -7.08 6.93 4.78
C GLN A 8 -5.96 7.16 3.77
N LYS A 9 -5.85 8.38 3.25
CA LYS A 9 -4.70 8.76 2.42
C LYS A 9 -3.53 9.14 3.34
N VAL A 10 -2.38 8.50 3.15
CA VAL A 10 -1.15 8.76 3.92
C VAL A 10 0.02 8.89 2.95
N PRO A 11 1.06 9.67 3.27
CA PRO A 11 2.26 9.69 2.43
C PRO A 11 3.03 8.38 2.62
N VAL A 12 3.78 7.94 1.60
CA VAL A 12 4.47 6.63 1.59
C VAL A 12 5.44 6.46 2.77
N GLU A 13 6.11 7.52 3.21
CA GLU A 13 7.04 7.49 4.35
C GLU A 13 6.34 7.18 5.70
N SER A 14 5.02 7.28 5.77
CA SER A 14 4.24 6.89 6.95
C SER A 14 3.81 5.42 6.95
N VAL A 15 4.03 4.70 5.84
CA VAL A 15 3.67 3.29 5.71
C VAL A 15 4.58 2.44 6.59
N ARG A 16 3.98 1.44 7.25
CA ARG A 16 4.69 0.49 8.10
C ARG A 16 4.28 -0.94 7.75
N PRO A 17 5.15 -1.93 8.03
CA PRO A 17 4.75 -3.34 8.00
C PRO A 17 3.42 -3.58 8.72
N GLY A 18 2.57 -4.42 8.13
CA GLY A 18 1.20 -4.71 8.58
C GLY A 18 0.13 -3.75 8.04
N PHE A 19 0.50 -2.67 7.34
CA PHE A 19 -0.50 -1.84 6.64
C PHE A 19 -1.10 -2.60 5.47
N ALA A 20 -2.41 -2.46 5.30
CA ALA A 20 -3.12 -2.85 4.09
C ALA A 20 -3.28 -1.62 3.21
N LEU A 21 -2.81 -1.68 1.97
CA LEU A 21 -2.96 -0.61 0.98
C LEU A 21 -3.88 -1.07 -0.14
N ALA A 22 -4.65 -0.13 -0.70
CA ALA A 22 -5.35 -0.30 -1.96
C ALA A 22 -4.49 0.31 -3.07
N ILE A 23 -4.01 -0.54 -3.97
CA ILE A 23 -3.22 -0.13 -5.14
C ILE A 23 -4.04 -0.31 -6.41
N GLY A 24 -3.97 0.67 -7.31
CA GLY A 24 -4.66 0.57 -8.61
C GLY A 24 -3.91 -0.40 -9.54
N ASP A 25 -4.65 -1.28 -10.20
CA ASP A 25 -4.15 -2.18 -11.24
C ASP A 25 -5.22 -2.35 -12.33
N GLY A 26 -4.91 -1.92 -13.56
CA GLY A 26 -5.80 -2.13 -14.72
C GLY A 26 -7.21 -1.51 -14.63
N GLY A 27 -7.43 -0.55 -13.74
CA GLY A 27 -8.76 0.05 -13.48
C GLY A 27 -9.49 -0.55 -12.28
N ASP A 28 -8.95 -1.62 -11.68
CA ASP A 28 -9.39 -2.20 -10.42
C ASP A 28 -8.44 -1.83 -9.28
N TYR A 29 -8.81 -2.19 -8.04
CA TYR A 29 -7.94 -2.08 -6.88
C TYR A 29 -7.55 -3.45 -6.36
N ARG A 30 -6.25 -3.64 -6.08
CA ARG A 30 -5.73 -4.82 -5.38
C ARG A 30 -5.30 -4.47 -3.97
N LEU A 31 -5.45 -5.45 -3.09
CA LEU A 31 -4.95 -5.37 -1.72
C LEU A 31 -3.44 -5.64 -1.71
N PHE A 32 -2.67 -4.72 -1.14
CA PHE A 32 -1.24 -4.84 -0.92
C PHE A 32 -0.98 -4.86 0.59
N ARG A 33 -0.69 -6.03 1.16
CA ARG A 33 -0.31 -6.16 2.57
C ARG A 33 1.19 -5.93 2.70
N VAL A 34 1.56 -4.80 3.30
CA VAL A 34 2.96 -4.41 3.44
C VAL A 34 3.65 -5.34 4.42
N GLU A 35 4.66 -6.05 3.95
CA GLU A 35 5.56 -6.88 4.76
C GLU A 35 6.84 -6.11 5.10
N CYS A 36 7.41 -5.41 4.12
CA CYS A 36 8.66 -4.69 4.26
C CYS A 36 8.57 -3.29 3.66
N THR A 37 9.32 -2.35 4.26
CA THR A 37 9.48 -0.98 3.80
C THR A 37 10.96 -0.63 3.78
N GLN A 38 11.48 -0.20 2.64
CA GLN A 38 12.88 0.20 2.49
C GLN A 38 12.96 1.63 1.95
N MET A 39 13.72 2.49 2.63
CA MET A 39 14.05 3.83 2.16
C MET A 39 15.41 3.82 1.48
N THR A 40 15.50 4.42 0.30
CA THR A 40 16.75 4.66 -0.41
C THR A 40 16.96 6.16 -0.58
N GLN A 41 18.11 6.64 -0.13
CA GLN A 41 18.54 8.03 -0.32
C GLN A 41 19.92 8.02 -0.99
N ARG A 42 20.04 8.73 -2.11
CA ARG A 42 21.29 8.89 -2.85
C ARG A 42 21.49 10.37 -3.16
N SER A 43 22.73 10.84 -3.07
CA SER A 43 23.04 12.25 -3.31
C SER A 43 22.58 12.67 -4.71
N GLY A 44 21.83 13.77 -4.79
CA GLY A 44 21.29 14.29 -6.05
C GLY A 44 20.10 13.50 -6.62
N GLN A 45 19.56 12.50 -5.92
CA GLN A 45 18.35 11.77 -6.32
C GLN A 45 17.21 11.98 -5.31
N PRO A 46 15.94 11.91 -5.76
CA PRO A 46 14.79 11.87 -4.86
C PRO A 46 14.91 10.72 -3.85
N VAL A 47 14.36 10.91 -2.65
CA VAL A 47 14.20 9.82 -1.69
C VAL A 47 13.14 8.86 -2.25
N THR A 48 13.49 7.58 -2.35
CA THR A 48 12.57 6.54 -2.80
C THR A 48 12.23 5.57 -1.67
N PHE A 49 11.00 5.08 -1.71
CA PHE A 49 10.50 4.03 -0.84
C PHE A 49 10.11 2.82 -1.68
N THR A 50 10.65 1.66 -1.31
CA THR A 50 10.28 0.36 -1.87
C THR A 50 9.47 -0.36 -0.80
N LEU A 51 8.19 -0.60 -1.10
CA LEU A 51 7.32 -1.43 -0.29
C LEU A 51 7.25 -2.81 -0.92
N THR A 52 7.34 -3.85 -0.10
CA THR A 52 7.19 -5.24 -0.54
C THR A 52 6.02 -5.87 0.19
N SER A 53 5.16 -6.57 -0.54
CA SER A 53 4.05 -7.32 0.04
C SER A 53 4.42 -8.76 0.32
N GLU A 54 3.60 -9.42 1.15
CA GLU A 54 3.58 -10.89 1.17
C GLU A 54 3.33 -11.43 -0.25
N ALA A 55 3.90 -12.59 -0.56
CA ALA A 55 3.63 -13.33 -1.79
C ALA A 55 2.18 -13.88 -1.78
N PRO A 56 1.27 -13.41 -2.65
CA PRO A 56 -0.07 -13.98 -2.72
C PRO A 56 0.01 -15.40 -3.28
N ASP A 57 -0.56 -16.37 -2.56
CA ASP A 57 -0.79 -17.76 -3.00
C ASP A 57 0.40 -18.45 -3.71
N GLY A 58 1.61 -18.28 -3.16
CA GLY A 58 2.83 -18.90 -3.71
C GLY A 58 3.42 -18.20 -4.95
N GLY A 59 2.90 -17.02 -5.30
CA GLY A 59 3.44 -16.12 -6.32
C GLY A 59 4.67 -15.34 -5.86
N ALA A 60 5.09 -14.36 -6.66
CA ALA A 60 6.13 -13.43 -6.24
C ALA A 60 5.54 -12.33 -5.33
N PRO A 61 6.31 -11.85 -4.33
CA PRO A 61 5.99 -10.62 -3.62
C PRO A 61 5.69 -9.47 -4.58
N LEU A 62 4.63 -8.70 -4.31
CA LEU A 62 4.39 -7.47 -5.06
C LEU A 62 5.35 -6.41 -4.55
N VAL A 63 5.87 -5.60 -5.47
CA VAL A 63 6.77 -4.49 -5.16
C VAL A 63 6.13 -3.20 -5.63
N LEU A 64 6.05 -2.22 -4.73
CA LEU A 64 5.63 -0.86 -5.04
C LEU A 64 6.78 0.09 -4.76
N GLU A 65 7.26 0.78 -5.79
CA GLU A 65 8.29 1.81 -5.67
C GLU A 65 7.69 3.18 -5.93
N CYS A 66 7.94 4.13 -5.03
CA CYS A 66 7.52 5.52 -5.21
C CYS A 66 8.41 6.50 -4.46
N GLU A 67 8.36 7.76 -4.87
CA GLU A 67 9.11 8.83 -4.23
C GLU A 67 8.45 9.26 -2.92
N ALA A 68 9.24 9.77 -1.98
CA ALA A 68 8.74 10.37 -0.75
C ALA A 68 7.64 11.42 -1.03
N GLY A 69 6.62 11.46 -0.17
CA GLY A 69 5.45 12.32 -0.35
C GLY A 69 4.39 11.75 -1.31
N THR A 70 4.67 10.65 -2.03
CA THR A 70 3.66 9.97 -2.84
C THR A 70 2.50 9.52 -1.95
N PRO A 71 1.26 9.94 -2.21
CA PRO A 71 0.14 9.59 -1.36
C PRO A 71 -0.37 8.18 -1.72
N VAL A 72 -0.45 7.31 -0.71
CA VAL A 72 -1.01 5.96 -0.82
C VAL A 72 -2.31 5.85 -0.02
N VAL A 73 -3.18 4.91 -0.42
CA VAL A 73 -4.47 4.68 0.24
C VAL A 73 -4.35 3.49 1.18
N ARG A 74 -4.40 3.77 2.48
CA ARG A 74 -4.45 2.76 3.54
C ARG A 74 -5.90 2.32 3.76
N VAL A 75 -6.11 1.01 3.79
CA VAL A 75 -7.37 0.37 4.21
C VAL A 75 -7.29 0.14 5.72
N LEU A 76 -8.17 0.80 6.48
CA LEU A 76 -8.23 0.69 7.94
C LEU A 76 -9.10 -0.47 8.42
N GLY A 77 -10.10 -0.84 7.63
CA GLY A 77 -11.03 -1.91 7.94
C GLY A 77 -12.20 -1.95 6.97
N VAL A 78 -12.99 -3.00 7.10
CA VAL A 78 -14.24 -3.19 6.36
C VAL A 78 -15.39 -3.17 7.35
N CYS A 79 -16.46 -2.44 7.04
CA CYS A 79 -17.73 -2.57 7.73
C CYS A 79 -18.76 -3.17 6.78
N LYS A 80 -19.52 -4.14 7.31
CA LYS A 80 -20.75 -4.57 6.66
C LYS A 80 -21.82 -3.54 7.02
N ALA A 81 -22.34 -2.82 6.02
CA ALA A 81 -23.50 -1.98 6.22
C ALA A 81 -24.66 -2.86 6.72
N ALA A 82 -25.31 -2.45 7.82
CA ALA A 82 -26.53 -3.10 8.28
C ALA A 82 -27.62 -2.83 7.25
N SER A 83 -28.16 -3.90 6.65
CA SER A 83 -29.30 -3.83 5.72
C SER A 83 -30.61 -3.66 6.47
#